data_AF-G4V9Q8-F1
#
_entry.id   AF-G4V9Q8-F1
#
_cell.length_a   1.000
_cell.length_b   1.000
_cell.length_c   1.000
_cell.angle_alpha   90.00
_cell.angle_beta   90.00
_cell.angle_gamma   90.00
#
_symmetry.space_group_name_H-M   'P 1'
#
loop_
_entity.id
_entity.type
_entity.pdbx_description
1 polymer ?
#
loop_
_entity_poly.entity_id
_entity_poly.type
_entity_poly.pdbx_seq_one_letter_code
_entity_poly.pdbx_strand_id
1 'polypeptide(L)'
;MQTILFTVDDPETSLLFQKVVHRGRSGRMSLSTERNNATNSEQENQLDKVILLLKAAGNAPVMKKIKWSVSRKQKIHWVVDFIRKYISCAPSESLFLYVNQCFAPAMDAEIGSLYDCFSVEGKLILHYCKTQAWG
;
A
#
# COMPACT_ATOMS: atom_id res chain seq x y z
N MET A 1 -6.38 27.63 25.12
CA MET A 1 -5.71 26.39 24.66
C MET A 1 -6.31 26.03 23.31
N GLN A 2 -5.62 26.34 22.21
CA GLN A 2 -6.14 26.17 20.86
C GLN A 2 -6.10 24.68 20.50
N THR A 3 -7.27 24.04 20.39
CA THR A 3 -7.38 22.69 19.83
C THR A 3 -7.21 22.82 18.33
N ILE A 4 -6.04 22.45 17.81
CA ILE A 4 -5.80 22.40 16.36
C ILE A 4 -6.48 21.14 15.84
N LEU A 5 -7.71 21.30 15.37
CA LEU A 5 -8.41 20.29 14.59
C LEU A 5 -7.80 20.29 13.19
N PHE A 6 -6.76 19.49 12.97
CA PHE A 6 -6.24 19.25 11.63
C PHE A 6 -7.32 18.51 10.83
N THR A 7 -7.94 19.23 9.90
CA THR A 7 -8.88 18.67 8.93
C THR A 7 -8.16 17.67 8.03
N VAL A 8 -8.63 16.42 8.06
CA VAL A 8 -8.21 15.30 7.20
C VAL A 8 -8.72 15.56 5.77
N ASP A 9 -8.14 16.54 5.10
CA ASP A 9 -8.39 16.84 3.68
C ASP A 9 -7.20 17.54 3.04
N ASP A 10 -6.01 16.94 3.13
CA ASP A 10 -4.84 17.43 2.39
C ASP A 10 -4.72 16.70 1.03
N PRO A 11 -5.13 17.32 -0.10
CA PRO A 11 -5.04 16.71 -1.43
C PRO A 11 -3.58 16.51 -1.89
N GLU A 12 -2.62 17.23 -1.30
CA GLU A 12 -1.20 17.16 -1.65
C GLU A 12 -0.59 15.79 -1.30
N THR A 13 -0.98 15.21 -0.17
CA THR A 13 -0.55 13.88 0.27
C THR A 13 -0.96 12.82 -0.76
N SER A 14 -2.21 12.85 -1.24
CA SER A 14 -2.68 11.94 -2.30
C SER A 14 -1.91 12.13 -3.61
N LEU A 15 -1.61 13.38 -4.00
CA LEU A 15 -0.83 13.70 -5.19
C LEU A 15 0.63 13.25 -5.08
N LEU A 16 1.28 13.45 -3.92
CA LEU A 16 2.64 12.99 -3.65
C LEU A 16 2.75 11.48 -3.76
N PHE A 17 1.76 10.74 -3.25
CA PHE A 17 1.74 9.29 -3.40
C PHE A 17 1.49 8.87 -4.84
N GLN A 18 0.58 9.53 -5.57
CA GLN A 18 0.39 9.24 -6.98
C GLN A 18 1.66 9.53 -7.77
N LYS A 19 2.37 10.63 -7.48
CA LYS A 19 3.69 10.93 -8.03
C LYS A 19 4.73 9.88 -7.65
N VAL A 20 4.81 9.41 -6.41
CA VAL A 20 5.73 8.33 -5.98
C VAL A 20 5.45 7.02 -6.72
N VAL A 21 4.19 6.60 -6.82
CA VAL A 21 3.79 5.38 -7.53
C VAL A 21 4.06 5.48 -9.04
N HIS A 22 4.00 6.70 -9.62
CA HIS A 22 4.28 6.92 -11.05
C HIS A 22 5.74 7.33 -11.34
N ARG A 23 6.57 7.62 -10.32
CA ARG A 23 7.99 8.02 -10.46
C ARG A 23 8.97 6.84 -10.58
N GLY A 24 8.48 5.65 -10.92
CA GLY A 24 9.31 4.51 -11.34
C GLY A 24 9.61 4.53 -12.85
N ARG A 25 10.19 5.60 -13.38
CA ARG A 25 10.74 5.65 -14.75
C ARG A 25 12.12 6.28 -14.68
N SER A 26 13.15 5.46 -14.50
CA SER A 26 14.48 5.75 -15.03
C SER A 26 15.40 4.51 -15.02
N GLY A 27 15.73 4.06 -16.23
CA GLY A 27 17.03 3.55 -16.65
C GLY A 27 17.70 2.43 -15.86
N ARG A 28 17.65 1.21 -16.39
CA ARG A 28 18.76 0.27 -16.26
C ARG A 28 18.95 -0.48 -17.58
N MET A 29 19.97 -0.09 -18.33
CA MET A 29 20.51 -0.89 -19.42
C MET A 29 20.96 -2.24 -18.85
N SER A 30 20.36 -3.32 -19.34
CA SER A 30 20.84 -4.68 -19.12
C SER A 30 21.24 -5.25 -20.47
N LEU A 31 22.55 -5.38 -20.67
CA LEU A 31 23.13 -6.15 -21.78
C LEU A 31 23.14 -7.62 -21.36
N SER A 32 22.30 -8.45 -21.98
CA SER A 32 22.59 -9.87 -22.25
C SER A 32 21.55 -10.49 -23.19
N THR A 33 22.05 -10.86 -24.37
CA THR A 33 21.72 -12.03 -25.21
C THR A 33 20.29 -12.23 -25.72
N GLU A 34 20.19 -12.19 -27.05
CA GLU A 34 19.01 -12.36 -27.90
C GLU A 34 18.30 -13.73 -27.76
N ARG A 35 16.97 -13.68 -27.68
CA ARG A 35 16.04 -14.48 -28.51
C ARG A 35 14.58 -13.99 -28.36
N ASN A 36 14.09 -13.36 -29.43
CA ASN A 36 12.71 -13.27 -29.95
C ASN A 36 11.53 -13.33 -28.97
N ASN A 37 10.87 -12.18 -28.72
CA ASN A 37 9.42 -12.04 -28.96
C ASN A 37 9.01 -10.55 -28.96
N ALA A 38 8.72 -10.00 -30.13
CA ALA A 38 8.16 -8.66 -30.31
C ALA A 38 6.64 -8.74 -30.15
N THR A 39 6.13 -8.59 -28.91
CA THR A 39 4.74 -8.17 -28.55
C THR A 39 4.53 -8.31 -27.03
N ASN A 40 5.17 -7.50 -26.15
CA ASN A 40 4.72 -7.49 -24.74
C ASN A 40 5.09 -6.30 -23.82
N SER A 41 5.39 -5.12 -24.35
CA SER A 41 5.87 -4.00 -23.52
C SER A 41 4.80 -3.33 -22.62
N GLU A 42 3.51 -3.64 -22.78
CA GLU A 42 2.43 -3.07 -21.97
C GLU A 42 1.85 -4.03 -20.91
N GLN A 43 1.97 -5.36 -21.08
CA GLN A 43 1.48 -6.31 -20.08
C GLN A 43 2.53 -6.62 -18.99
N GLU A 44 3.85 -6.53 -19.30
CA GLU A 44 4.90 -6.73 -18.29
C GLU A 44 4.83 -5.71 -17.13
N ASN A 45 4.37 -4.48 -17.38
CA ASN A 45 4.31 -3.44 -16.36
C ASN A 45 3.10 -3.59 -15.39
N GLN A 46 2.07 -4.34 -15.80
CA GLN A 46 0.91 -4.64 -14.96
C GLN A 46 1.21 -5.78 -13.97
N LEU A 47 2.08 -6.72 -14.36
CA LEU A 47 2.52 -7.83 -13.50
C LEU A 47 3.31 -7.35 -12.27
N ASP A 48 3.95 -6.18 -12.35
CA ASP A 48 4.73 -5.59 -11.25
C ASP A 48 3.90 -4.87 -10.20
N LYS A 49 2.57 -4.78 -10.40
CA LYS A 49 1.67 -4.03 -9.52
C LYS A 49 0.62 -4.91 -8.87
N VAL A 50 0.24 -4.52 -7.65
CA VAL A 50 -0.80 -5.16 -6.84
C VAL A 50 -1.88 -4.15 -6.53
N ILE A 51 -3.13 -4.61 -6.60
CA ILE A 51 -4.28 -3.85 -6.11
C ILE A 51 -4.44 -4.12 -4.62
N LEU A 52 -4.26 -3.08 -3.80
CA LEU A 52 -4.53 -3.09 -2.37
C LEU A 52 -5.89 -2.46 -2.06
N LEU A 53 -6.64 -3.08 -1.15
CA LEU A 53 -7.79 -2.47 -0.50
C LEU A 53 -7.43 -2.18 0.96
N LEU A 54 -7.39 -0.90 1.34
CA LEU A 54 -7.11 -0.47 2.70
C LEU A 54 -8.43 -0.13 3.40
N LYS A 55 -8.82 -0.94 4.38
CA LYS A 55 -10.08 -0.80 5.12
C LYS A 55 -9.84 -0.45 6.58
N ALA A 56 -10.55 0.55 7.09
CA ALA A 56 -10.55 0.83 8.52
C ALA A 56 -11.29 -0.29 9.28
N ALA A 57 -10.88 -0.50 10.51
CA ALA A 57 -11.54 -1.35 11.48
C ALA A 57 -11.54 -0.70 12.86
N GLY A 58 -12.51 -1.08 13.70
CA GLY A 58 -12.68 -0.51 15.03
C GLY A 58 -12.89 0.99 15.00
N ASN A 59 -12.09 1.73 15.77
CA ASN A 59 -12.16 3.18 15.92
C ASN A 59 -11.18 3.96 15.01
N ALA A 60 -10.57 3.32 14.01
CA ALA A 60 -9.66 4.01 13.10
C ALA A 60 -10.42 4.89 12.09
N PRO A 61 -9.89 6.09 11.74
CA PRO A 61 -10.49 6.95 10.71
C PRO A 61 -10.58 6.27 9.34
N VAL A 62 -11.71 6.37 8.64
CA VAL A 62 -11.92 5.80 7.31
C VAL A 62 -11.25 6.66 6.23
N MET A 63 -10.38 6.06 5.42
CA MET A 63 -9.80 6.70 4.24
C MET A 63 -10.86 6.97 3.17
N LYS A 64 -10.82 8.16 2.55
CA LYS A 64 -11.67 8.49 1.39
C LYS A 64 -11.40 7.59 0.19
N LYS A 65 -10.13 7.21 -0.03
CA LYS A 65 -9.72 6.29 -1.08
C LYS A 65 -9.31 4.94 -0.49
N ILE A 66 -10.08 3.90 -0.86
CA ILE A 66 -9.89 2.53 -0.35
C ILE A 66 -8.96 1.71 -1.27
N LYS A 67 -9.06 1.91 -2.59
CA LYS A 67 -8.33 1.13 -3.60
C LYS A 67 -7.02 1.82 -4.01
N TRP A 68 -5.91 1.09 -3.92
CA TRP A 68 -4.58 1.55 -4.27
C TRP A 68 -3.89 0.57 -5.21
N SER A 69 -3.05 1.08 -6.11
CA SER A 69 -2.16 0.26 -6.94
C SER A 69 -0.74 0.54 -6.48
N VAL A 70 -0.01 -0.51 -6.07
CA VAL A 70 1.33 -0.40 -5.51
C VAL A 70 2.27 -1.38 -6.19
N SER A 71 3.57 -1.12 -6.13
CA SER A 71 4.57 -2.08 -6.62
C SER A 71 4.64 -3.31 -5.70
N ARG A 72 4.77 -4.49 -6.30
CA ARG A 72 4.95 -5.77 -5.59
C ARG A 72 6.15 -5.80 -4.65
N LYS A 73 7.22 -5.06 -4.98
CA LYS A 73 8.47 -5.01 -4.21
C LYS A 73 8.39 -4.15 -2.96
N GLN A 74 7.30 -3.41 -2.77
CA GLN A 74 7.11 -2.63 -1.55
C GLN A 74 6.88 -3.56 -0.36
N LYS A 75 7.36 -3.13 0.80
CA LYS A 75 7.21 -3.86 2.06
C LYS A 75 6.04 -3.34 2.89
N ILE A 76 5.58 -4.13 3.85
CA ILE A 76 4.49 -3.76 4.75
C ILE A 76 4.80 -2.51 5.58
N HIS A 77 6.02 -2.31 6.04
CA HIS A 77 6.37 -1.11 6.82
C HIS A 77 6.03 0.18 6.05
N TRP A 78 6.23 0.19 4.73
CA TRP A 78 5.90 1.33 3.88
C TRP A 78 4.39 1.58 3.83
N VAL A 79 3.58 0.52 3.83
CA VAL A 79 2.10 0.62 3.88
C VAL A 79 1.65 1.18 5.23
N VAL A 80 2.27 0.74 6.33
CA VAL A 80 1.97 1.26 7.67
C VAL A 80 2.30 2.75 7.75
N ASP A 81 3.50 3.17 7.31
CA ASP A 81 3.90 4.58 7.25
C ASP A 81 2.96 5.40 6.36
N PHE A 82 2.56 4.84 5.22
CA PHE A 82 1.57 5.42 4.33
C PHE A 82 0.24 5.69 5.05
N ILE A 83 -0.32 4.67 5.71
CA ILE A 83 -1.59 4.79 6.43
C ILE A 83 -1.49 5.85 7.52
N ARG A 84 -0.41 5.83 8.32
CA ARG A 84 -0.20 6.81 9.41
C ARG A 84 -0.23 8.23 8.89
N LYS A 85 0.47 8.51 7.79
CA LYS A 85 0.48 9.85 7.17
C LYS A 85 -0.89 10.23 6.61
N TYR A 86 -1.55 9.28 5.93
CA TYR A 86 -2.82 9.54 5.26
C TYR A 86 -3.96 9.87 6.24
N ILE A 87 -4.03 9.19 7.38
CA ILE A 87 -5.07 9.44 8.41
C ILE A 87 -4.63 10.44 9.49
N SER A 88 -3.46 11.09 9.31
CA SER A 88 -2.85 11.97 10.32
C SER A 88 -2.73 11.31 11.70
N CYS A 89 -2.32 10.04 11.73
CA CYS A 89 -2.10 9.26 12.93
C CYS A 89 -0.91 9.83 13.73
N ALA A 90 -1.13 10.22 14.98
CA ALA A 90 -0.07 10.80 15.80
C ALA A 90 1.03 9.76 16.09
N PRO A 91 2.30 10.14 16.29
CA PRO A 91 3.39 9.20 16.56
C PRO A 91 3.20 8.39 17.86
N SER A 92 2.48 8.95 18.84
CA SER A 92 2.11 8.27 20.08
C SER A 92 1.02 7.22 19.91
N GLU A 93 0.28 7.23 18.80
CA GLU A 93 -0.80 6.28 18.56
C GLU A 93 -0.26 4.96 17.98
N SER A 94 -0.92 3.87 18.36
CA SER A 94 -0.66 2.56 17.76
C SER A 94 -1.43 2.43 16.45
N LEU A 95 -0.86 1.71 15.49
CA LEU A 95 -1.53 1.32 14.26
C LEU A 95 -1.19 -0.14 13.96
N PHE A 96 -2.22 -0.97 13.94
CA PHE A 96 -2.14 -2.39 13.61
C PHE A 96 -2.65 -2.63 12.20
N LEU A 97 -2.06 -3.61 11.51
CA LEU A 97 -2.41 -3.96 10.14
C LEU A 97 -2.62 -5.47 10.03
N TYR A 98 -3.68 -5.87 9.36
CA TYR A 98 -4.09 -7.28 9.23
C TYR A 98 -4.43 -7.64 7.79
N VAL A 99 -3.95 -8.80 7.34
CA VAL A 99 -4.36 -9.39 6.06
C VAL A 99 -5.68 -10.13 6.28
N ASN A 100 -6.70 -9.81 5.47
CA ASN A 100 -8.01 -10.48 5.46
C ASN A 100 -8.66 -10.68 6.85
N GLN A 101 -8.47 -9.75 7.80
CA GLN A 101 -8.99 -9.85 9.17
C GLN A 101 -8.55 -11.11 9.93
N CYS A 102 -7.39 -11.66 9.57
CA CYS A 102 -6.92 -12.92 10.13
C CYS A 102 -5.64 -12.72 10.94
N PHE A 103 -4.55 -12.31 10.29
CA PHE A 103 -3.23 -12.22 10.92
C PHE A 103 -2.53 -10.90 10.60
N ALA A 104 -1.58 -10.51 11.46
CA ALA A 104 -0.70 -9.37 11.23
C ALA A 104 0.55 -9.82 10.45
N PRO A 105 0.83 -9.27 9.26
CA PRO A 105 2.02 -9.63 8.50
C PRO A 105 3.28 -9.02 9.11
N ALA A 106 4.44 -9.63 8.85
CA ALA A 106 5.73 -9.06 9.24
C ALA A 106 6.00 -7.73 8.51
N MET A 107 6.61 -6.76 9.20
CA MET A 107 6.84 -5.41 8.66
C MET A 107 7.78 -5.39 7.44
N ASP A 108 8.67 -6.37 7.34
CA ASP A 108 9.62 -6.55 6.26
C ASP A 108 9.07 -7.40 5.10
N ALA A 109 7.89 -8.00 5.25
CA ALA A 109 7.25 -8.81 4.22
C ALA A 109 6.93 -7.99 2.98
N GLU A 110 7.19 -8.56 1.80
CA GLU A 110 6.86 -7.96 0.51
C GLU A 110 5.37 -8.10 0.19
N ILE A 111 4.79 -7.05 -0.38
CA ILE A 111 3.37 -6.99 -0.78
C ILE A 111 3.07 -8.03 -1.87
N GLY A 112 4.00 -8.27 -2.79
CA GLY A 112 3.85 -9.28 -3.83
C GLY A 112 3.63 -10.68 -3.27
N SER A 113 4.48 -11.09 -2.32
CA SER A 113 4.36 -12.40 -1.67
C SER A 113 3.04 -12.55 -0.90
N LEU A 114 2.60 -11.50 -0.21
CA LEU A 114 1.30 -11.51 0.48
C LEU A 114 0.13 -11.57 -0.50
N TYR A 115 0.24 -10.89 -1.64
CA TYR A 115 -0.78 -10.93 -2.67
C TYR A 115 -0.91 -12.31 -3.31
N ASP A 116 0.21 -12.96 -3.63
CA ASP A 116 0.20 -14.28 -4.27
C ASP A 116 -0.45 -15.35 -3.38
N CYS A 117 -0.25 -15.26 -2.06
CA CYS A 117 -0.79 -16.23 -1.11
C CYS A 117 -2.21 -15.89 -0.61
N PHE A 118 -2.56 -14.60 -0.49
CA PHE A 118 -3.76 -14.17 0.26
C PHE A 118 -4.67 -13.22 -0.50
N SER A 119 -4.48 -13.03 -1.81
CA SER A 119 -5.41 -12.21 -2.60
C SER A 119 -6.80 -12.84 -2.70
N VAL A 120 -7.80 -11.97 -2.78
CA VAL A 120 -9.21 -12.31 -2.98
C VAL A 120 -9.69 -11.50 -4.17
N GLU A 121 -10.20 -12.17 -5.22
CA GLU A 121 -10.66 -11.53 -6.46
C GLU A 121 -9.61 -10.60 -7.10
N GLY A 122 -8.34 -11.00 -7.09
CA GLY A 122 -7.25 -10.20 -7.64
C GLY A 122 -6.92 -8.93 -6.84
N LYS A 123 -7.24 -8.92 -5.54
CA LYS A 123 -6.97 -7.80 -4.63
C LYS A 123 -6.42 -8.33 -3.31
N LEU A 124 -5.43 -7.66 -2.75
CA LEU A 124 -4.99 -7.92 -1.38
C LEU A 124 -5.69 -6.94 -0.43
N ILE A 125 -6.39 -7.48 0.57
CA ILE A 125 -7.19 -6.69 1.50
C ILE A 125 -6.45 -6.54 2.83
N LEU A 126 -6.17 -5.31 3.21
CA LEU A 126 -5.52 -4.95 4.46
C LEU A 126 -6.47 -4.15 5.34
N HIS A 127 -6.62 -4.58 6.58
CA HIS A 127 -7.42 -3.90 7.59
C HIS A 127 -6.51 -3.20 8.58
N TYR A 128 -6.76 -1.91 8.84
CA TYR A 128 -6.02 -1.15 9.83
C TYR A 128 -6.91 -0.71 10.99
N CYS A 129 -6.34 -0.71 12.19
CA CYS A 129 -7.03 -0.33 13.43
C CYS A 129 -6.05 0.32 14.41
N LYS A 130 -6.56 1.18 15.29
CA LYS A 130 -5.76 1.83 16.34
C LYS A 130 -5.60 0.98 17.60
N THR A 131 -6.49 0.01 17.77
CA THR A 131 -6.46 -1.00 18.84
C THR A 131 -6.31 -2.37 18.22
N GLN A 132 -5.68 -3.30 18.93
CA GLN A 132 -5.56 -4.68 18.48
C GLN A 132 -6.96 -5.29 18.33
N ALA A 133 -7.24 -5.88 17.16
CA ALA A 133 -8.59 -6.35 16.82
C ALA A 133 -8.64 -7.86 16.52
N TRP A 134 -7.55 -8.43 15.99
CA TRP A 134 -7.44 -9.84 15.64
C TRP A 134 -6.12 -10.43 16.15
N GLY A 135 -6.10 -11.75 16.36
CA GLY A 135 -5.00 -12.53 16.91
C GLY A 135 -5.31 -14.01 16.86
#